data_AF-A0A5K0XUJ8-F1
#
_entry.id   AF-A0A5K0XUJ8-F1
#
_cell.length_a   1.000
_cell.length_b   1.000
_cell.length_c   1.000
_cell.angle_alpha   90.00
_cell.angle_beta   90.00
_cell.angle_gamma   90.00
#
_symmetry.space_group_name_H-M   'P 1'
#
loop_
_entity.id
_entity.type
_entity.pdbx_description
1 polymer ?
#
loop_
_entity_poly.entity_id
_entity_poly.type
_entity_poly.pdbx_seq_one_letter_code
_entity_poly.pdbx_strand_id
1 'polypeptide(L)'
;KMEKSMIRDLLNSMSHFHHIFSVDKGKTGSAQMYYQSIADLLMLLMPMLNDIIDSEVPSNEQLSRRLEELDTFVDDAKKFLEGWHPLMSKTYN
;
A
#
# COMPACT_ATOMS: atom_id res chain seq x y z
N LYS A 1 -0.42 -13.02 18.52
CA LYS A 1 -0.17 -11.63 18.97
C LYS A 1 -0.83 -10.69 17.98
N MET A 2 -1.50 -9.65 18.48
CA MET A 2 -2.27 -8.67 17.69
C MET A 2 -1.44 -8.03 16.57
N GLU A 3 -0.15 -7.81 16.81
CA GLU A 3 0.79 -7.26 15.83
C GLU A 3 0.94 -8.16 14.61
N LYS A 4 0.94 -9.50 14.79
CA LYS A 4 1.05 -10.43 13.65
C LYS A 4 -0.18 -10.41 12.74
N SER A 5 -1.39 -10.17 13.27
CA SER A 5 -2.57 -10.01 12.42
C SER A 5 -2.55 -8.64 11.72
N MET A 6 -2.22 -7.57 12.44
CA MET A 6 -2.11 -6.22 11.85
C MET A 6 -1.07 -6.17 10.73
N ILE A 7 0.08 -6.81 10.90
CA ILE A 7 1.08 -6.87 9.84
C ILE A 7 0.57 -7.66 8.63
N ARG A 8 -0.19 -8.74 8.82
CA ARG A 8 -0.81 -9.49 7.71
C ARG A 8 -1.84 -8.66 6.96
N ASP A 9 -2.67 -7.92 7.68
CA ASP A 9 -3.67 -7.02 7.09
C ASP A 9 -2.97 -5.92 6.27
N LEU A 10 -1.91 -5.34 6.82
CA LEU A 10 -1.08 -4.35 6.13
C LEU A 10 -0.41 -4.91 4.86
N LEU A 11 0.16 -6.11 4.93
CA LEU A 11 0.76 -6.77 3.76
C LEU A 11 -0.26 -7.04 2.65
N ASN A 12 -1.49 -7.38 3.03
CA ASN A 12 -2.59 -7.55 2.08
C ASN A 12 -2.98 -6.21 1.43
N SER A 13 -3.09 -5.14 2.22
CA SER A 13 -3.35 -3.78 1.72
C SER A 13 -2.27 -3.32 0.74
N MET A 14 -1.00 -3.49 1.09
CA MET A 14 0.14 -3.15 0.22
C MET A 14 0.16 -3.99 -1.08
N SER A 15 -0.18 -5.28 -1.01
CA SER A 15 -0.24 -6.14 -2.20
C SER A 15 -1.33 -5.67 -3.16
N HIS A 16 -2.48 -5.28 -2.62
CA HIS A 16 -3.58 -4.77 -3.41
C HIS A 16 -3.25 -3.41 -4.05
N PHE A 17 -2.61 -2.51 -3.30
CA PHE A 17 -2.09 -1.26 -3.83
C PHE A 17 -1.16 -1.50 -5.03
N HIS A 18 -0.19 -2.42 -4.89
CA HIS A 18 0.73 -2.78 -5.96
C HIS A 18 -0.01 -3.34 -7.18
N HIS A 19 -1.03 -4.18 -6.97
CA HIS A 19 -1.86 -4.72 -8.05
C HIS A 19 -2.56 -3.60 -8.83
N ILE A 20 -3.26 -2.69 -8.14
CA ILE A 20 -3.98 -1.56 -8.74
C ILE A 20 -3.00 -0.68 -9.54
N PHE A 21 -1.86 -0.37 -8.94
CA PHE A 21 -0.81 0.41 -9.59
C PHE A 21 -0.24 -0.29 -10.83
N SER A 22 0.01 -1.60 -10.78
CA SER A 22 0.55 -2.36 -11.91
C SER A 22 -0.42 -2.44 -13.09
N VAL A 23 -1.73 -2.42 -12.83
CA VAL A 23 -2.77 -2.40 -13.88
C VAL A 23 -2.83 -1.03 -14.57
N ASP A 24 -2.52 0.06 -13.86
CA ASP A 24 -2.53 1.43 -14.41
C ASP A 24 -1.20 1.85 -15.09
N LYS A 25 -0.22 0.95 -15.17
CA LYS A 25 1.10 1.19 -15.81
C LYS A 25 1.05 1.63 -17.29
N GLY A 26 -0.11 1.57 -17.95
CA GLY A 26 -0.31 1.98 -19.33
C GLY A 26 -0.46 3.48 -19.58
N LYS A 27 -0.54 4.35 -18.57
CA LYS A 27 -0.78 5.80 -18.73
C LYS A 27 0.39 6.63 -18.21
N THR A 28 1.36 6.85 -19.10
CA THR A 28 2.58 7.64 -18.86
C THR A 28 2.26 9.11 -18.61
N GLY A 29 2.31 9.55 -17.35
CA GLY A 29 2.16 10.94 -16.92
C GLY A 29 3.04 11.28 -15.71
N SER A 30 3.30 12.57 -15.47
CA SER A 30 4.19 13.06 -14.39
C SER A 30 3.78 12.61 -12.98
N ALA A 31 2.48 12.39 -12.75
CA ALA A 31 1.97 11.84 -11.49
C ALA A 31 2.44 10.40 -11.24
N GLN A 32 2.63 9.60 -12.31
CA GLN A 32 3.01 8.19 -12.23
C GLN A 32 4.40 7.98 -11.59
N MET A 33 5.32 8.92 -11.78
CA MET A 33 6.67 8.85 -11.18
C MET A 33 6.63 8.95 -9.65
N TYR A 34 5.71 9.75 -9.10
CA TYR A 34 5.51 9.85 -7.66
C TYR A 34 4.85 8.59 -7.09
N TYR A 35 3.85 8.02 -7.79
CA TYR A 35 3.23 6.77 -7.36
C TYR A 35 4.17 5.57 -7.46
N GLN A 36 5.04 5.53 -8.48
CA GLN A 36 6.08 4.49 -8.59
C GLN A 36 7.02 4.53 -7.39
N SER A 37 7.45 5.73 -6.98
CA SER A 37 8.32 5.90 -5.80
C SER A 37 7.64 5.41 -4.51
N ILE A 38 6.33 5.64 -4.37
CA ILE A 38 5.54 5.15 -3.23
C ILE A 38 5.40 3.62 -3.28
N ALA A 39 5.09 3.06 -4.45
CA ALA A 39 5.01 1.61 -4.64
C ALA A 39 6.33 0.91 -4.32
N ASP A 40 7.45 1.46 -4.78
CA ASP A 40 8.80 0.93 -4.52
C ASP A 40 9.13 0.98 -3.02
N LEU A 41 8.76 2.06 -2.33
CA LEU A 41 8.96 2.18 -0.87
C LEU A 41 8.12 1.15 -0.10
N LEU A 42 6.85 0.95 -0.50
CA LEU A 42 5.98 -0.08 0.10
C LEU A 42 6.54 -1.49 -0.14
N MET A 43 7.08 -1.76 -1.34
CA MET A 43 7.72 -3.03 -1.65
C MET A 43 8.97 -3.31 -0.81
N LEU A 44 9.74 -2.28 -0.46
CA LEU A 44 10.88 -2.42 0.46
C LEU A 44 10.43 -2.68 1.90
N LEU A 45 9.26 -2.17 2.28
CA LEU A 45 8.70 -2.31 3.62
C LEU A 45 8.07 -3.68 3.85
N MET A 46 7.49 -4.30 2.81
CA MET A 46 6.92 -5.65 2.87
C MET A 46 7.85 -6.74 3.46
N PRO A 47 9.09 -6.95 2.98
CA PRO A 47 9.98 -7.97 3.53
C PRO A 47 10.35 -7.70 4.98
N MET A 48 10.58 -6.44 5.36
CA MET A 48 10.83 -6.08 6.76
C MET A 48 9.65 -6.46 7.67
N LEU A 49 8.43 -6.24 7.20
CA LEU A 49 7.21 -6.61 7.92
C LEU A 49 7.05 -8.13 8.05
N ASN A 50 7.39 -8.89 7.00
CA ASN A 50 7.43 -10.36 7.06
C ASN A 50 8.47 -10.86 8.08
N ASP A 51 9.67 -10.31 8.06
CA ASP A 51 10.73 -10.66 9.02
C ASP A 51 10.30 -10.36 10.46
N ILE A 52 9.56 -9.27 10.69
CA ILE A 52 9.00 -8.93 12.01
C ILE A 52 7.93 -9.95 12.44
N ILE A 53 7.06 -10.41 11.53
CA ILE A 53 6.09 -11.49 11.84
C ILE A 53 6.81 -12.78 12.24
N ASP A 54 7.87 -13.12 11.53
CA ASP A 54 8.61 -14.37 11.74
C ASP A 54 9.48 -14.30 12.99
N SER A 55 9.94 -13.11 13.35
CA SER A 55 10.59 -12.87 14.63
C SER A 55 9.59 -12.94 15.80
N GLU A 56 10.00 -13.52 16.93
CA GLU A 56 9.22 -13.48 18.17
C GLU A 56 9.34 -12.12 18.88
N VAL A 57 9.24 -11.02 18.13
CA VAL A 57 9.38 -9.67 18.68
C VAL A 57 8.35 -9.44 19.81
N PRO A 58 8.81 -8.90 20.96
CA PRO A 58 7.92 -8.50 22.04
C PRO A 58 6.82 -7.56 21.54
N SER A 59 5.61 -7.71 22.10
CA SER A 59 4.49 -6.82 21.74
C SER A 59 4.85 -5.42 22.21
N ASN A 60 4.59 -4.43 21.37
CA ASN A 60 4.93 -3.04 21.63
C ASN A 60 3.77 -2.18 21.15
N GLU A 61 3.07 -1.54 22.08
CA GLU A 61 1.91 -0.68 21.80
C GLU A 61 2.25 0.46 20.82
N GLN A 62 3.48 1.00 20.89
CA GLN A 62 3.93 2.00 19.92
C GLN A 62 4.07 1.40 18.52
N LEU A 63 4.55 0.16 18.40
CA LEU A 63 4.65 -0.53 17.11
C LEU A 63 3.25 -0.79 16.53
N SER A 64 2.33 -1.30 17.35
CA SER A 64 0.94 -1.56 16.95
C SER A 64 0.26 -0.30 16.40
N ARG A 65 0.40 0.83 17.11
CA ARG A 65 -0.13 2.13 16.66
C ARG A 65 0.49 2.59 15.34
N ARG A 66 1.81 2.44 15.17
CA ARG A 66 2.48 2.79 13.91
C ARG A 66 2.03 1.93 12.73
N LEU A 67 1.77 0.65 12.97
CA LEU A 67 1.26 -0.27 11.96
C LEU A 67 -0.16 0.13 11.53
N GLU A 68 -1.02 0.51 12.48
CA GLU A 68 -2.39 0.98 12.19
C GLU A 68 -2.41 2.32 11.42
N GLU A 69 -1.57 3.28 11.83
CA GLU A 69 -1.38 4.56 11.12
C GLU A 69 -0.91 4.33 9.67
N LEU A 70 0.02 3.39 9.49
CA LEU A 70 0.54 3.04 8.17
C LEU A 70 -0.50 2.32 7.30
N ASP A 71 -1.26 1.38 7.87
CA ASP A 71 -2.33 0.68 7.15
C ASP A 71 -3.39 1.66 6.64
N THR A 72 -3.81 2.59 7.50
CA THR A 72 -4.74 3.68 7.13
C THR A 72 -4.21 4.48 5.95
N PHE A 73 -2.93 4.85 5.97
CA PHE A 73 -2.30 5.62 4.89
C PHE A 73 -2.25 4.84 3.57
N VAL A 74 -1.90 3.55 3.62
CA VAL A 74 -1.87 2.68 2.42
C VAL A 74 -3.28 2.55 1.85
N ASP A 75 -4.29 2.37 2.70
CA ASP A 75 -5.67 2.20 2.30
C ASP A 75 -6.26 3.48 1.67
N ASP A 76 -5.88 4.65 2.17
CA ASP A 76 -6.24 5.94 1.57
C ASP A 76 -5.51 6.20 0.24
N ALA A 77 -4.22 5.87 0.14
CA ALA A 77 -3.46 5.96 -1.10
C ALA A 77 -4.07 5.05 -2.19
N LYS A 78 -4.54 3.88 -1.79
CA LYS A 78 -5.27 2.95 -2.65
C LYS A 78 -6.58 3.54 -3.15
N LYS A 79 -7.45 4.07 -2.28
CA LYS A 79 -8.72 4.74 -2.68
C LYS A 79 -8.47 5.88 -3.64
N PHE A 80 -7.40 6.65 -3.43
CA PHE A 80 -7.01 7.73 -4.31
C PHE A 80 -6.61 7.23 -5.70
N LEU A 81 -5.85 6.12 -5.80
CA LEU A 81 -5.53 5.48 -7.08
C LEU A 81 -6.76 4.91 -7.79
N GLU A 82 -7.66 4.25 -7.05
CA GLU A 82 -8.92 3.74 -7.60
C GLU A 82 -9.79 4.88 -8.16
N GLY A 83 -9.84 6.02 -7.47
CA GLY A 83 -10.53 7.24 -7.92
C GLY A 83 -9.81 8.01 -9.02
N TRP A 84 -8.51 7.80 -9.21
CA TRP A 84 -7.72 8.39 -10.30
C TRP A 84 -8.01 7.74 -11.66
N HIS A 85 -8.75 6.61 -11.68
CA HIS A 85 -9.19 6.01 -12.94
C HIS A 85 -9.85 7.08 -13.81
N PRO A 86 -9.29 7.35 -15.01
CA PRO A 86 -9.40 8.69 -15.53
C PRO A 86 -10.83 8.98 -15.89
N LEU A 87 -11.25 10.20 -15.54
CA LEU A 87 -12.43 10.92 -16.01
C LEU A 87 -12.49 11.08 -17.55
N MET A 88 -11.87 10.18 -18.32
CA MET A 88 -11.61 10.22 -19.76
C MET A 88 -12.28 9.07 -20.55
N SER A 89 -13.31 8.41 -20.01
CA SER A 89 -14.12 7.46 -20.79
C SER A 89 -15.43 8.05 -21.32
N LYS A 90 -15.60 9.39 -21.30
CA LYS A 90 -16.65 10.06 -22.06
C LYS A 90 -16.09 10.70 -23.32
N THR A 91 -15.75 9.89 -24.31
CA THR A 91 -15.96 10.32 -25.69
C THR A 91 -17.47 10.35 -25.92
N TYR A 92 -18.08 11.53 -25.82
CA TYR A 92 -19.39 11.75 -26.42
C TYR A 92 -19.21 11.61 -27.93
N ASN A 93 -19.65 10.50 -28.50
CA ASN A 93 -19.97 10.39 -29.92
C ASN A 93 -21.35 10.98 -30.16
#